data_AF-A0A1X2H049-F1
#
_entry.id   AF-A0A1X2H049-F1
#
_cell.length_a   1.000
_cell.length_b   1.000
_cell.length_c   1.000
_cell.angle_alpha   90.00
_cell.angle_beta   90.00
_cell.angle_gamma   90.00
#
_symmetry.space_group_name_H-M   'P 1'
#
loop_
_entity.id
_entity.type
_entity.pdbx_description
1 polymer ?
#
loop_
_entity_poly.entity_id
_entity_poly.type
_entity_poly.pdbx_seq_one_letter_code
_entity_poly.pdbx_strand_id
1 'polypeptide(L)'
;MTGSDRSEVNKVEEIPAEEKGAFNHFLKSLATFSGDLSSLTCPPFLLAPVSLIEYSQYWTQHPDLFAAITKPEDPVERMLAFVKWYISALNASFSSRVPPGEWEKKPFNPVLGERYKMTWDAIEGSGPTDVFCEQVSHHPPVTGFYIHNDQAKMTLNGYTGQKTHFASASMVCDQVGQSLLTLQDRDEHYLYTYPSLTVHGIWKAAPYVELTGTSYIQSRT
;
A
#
# COMPACT_ATOMS: atom_id res chain seq x y z
N MET A 1 4.03 -3.52 -21.17
CA MET A 1 5.31 -3.52 -20.42
C MET A 1 5.70 -4.97 -20.23
N THR A 2 6.81 -5.38 -20.84
CA THR A 2 7.32 -6.76 -20.75
C THR A 2 7.71 -7.04 -19.31
N GLY A 3 6.96 -7.91 -18.62
CA GLY A 3 7.37 -8.43 -17.33
C GLY A 3 8.62 -9.27 -17.54
N SER A 4 9.79 -8.68 -17.26
CA SER A 4 10.99 -9.49 -17.06
C SER A 4 10.72 -10.39 -15.86
N ASP A 5 10.95 -11.68 -16.00
CA ASP A 5 10.75 -12.64 -14.93
C ASP A 5 11.64 -12.26 -13.73
N ARG A 6 11.06 -11.59 -12.74
CA ARG A 6 11.77 -11.14 -11.54
C ARG A 6 12.23 -12.33 -10.69
N SER A 7 11.73 -13.54 -10.97
CA SER A 7 12.09 -14.74 -10.23
C SER A 7 13.55 -15.16 -10.44
N GLU A 8 14.22 -14.74 -11.52
CA GLU A 8 15.62 -15.09 -11.81
C GLU A 8 16.65 -14.19 -11.12
N VAL A 9 16.23 -13.03 -10.59
CA VAL A 9 17.18 -12.04 -10.07
C VAL A 9 17.72 -12.42 -8.70
N ASN A 10 19.06 -12.46 -8.57
CA ASN A 10 19.78 -12.66 -7.31
C ASN A 10 20.77 -11.52 -7.07
N LYS A 11 20.59 -10.79 -5.98
CA LYS A 11 21.35 -9.59 -5.62
C LYS A 11 22.26 -9.79 -4.39
N VAL A 12 22.36 -11.02 -3.87
CA VAL A 12 23.14 -11.30 -2.65
C VAL A 12 24.62 -10.94 -2.81
N GLU A 13 25.18 -11.11 -4.01
CA GLU A 13 26.58 -10.77 -4.28
C GLU A 13 26.83 -9.25 -4.28
N GLU A 14 25.81 -8.46 -4.63
CA GLU A 14 25.82 -6.99 -4.73
C GLU A 14 25.63 -6.29 -3.37
N ILE A 15 25.29 -7.04 -2.31
CA ILE A 15 25.20 -6.49 -0.94
C ILE A 15 26.60 -6.00 -0.51
N PRO A 16 26.73 -4.79 0.07
CA PRO A 16 27.99 -4.30 0.64
C PRO A 16 28.60 -5.32 1.61
N ALA A 17 29.93 -5.47 1.62
CA ALA A 17 30.60 -6.54 2.35
C ALA A 17 30.31 -6.49 3.87
N GLU A 18 30.22 -5.29 4.42
CA GLU A 18 29.86 -4.97 5.79
C GLU A 18 28.42 -5.38 6.17
N GLU A 19 27.49 -5.39 5.19
CA GLU A 19 26.08 -5.74 5.39
C GLU A 19 25.79 -7.24 5.16
N LYS A 20 26.70 -7.98 4.51
CA LYS A 20 26.52 -9.43 4.24
C LYS A 20 26.36 -10.25 5.53
N GLY A 21 27.05 -9.86 6.60
CA GLY A 21 26.91 -10.50 7.92
C GLY A 21 25.50 -10.32 8.49
N ALA A 22 24.97 -9.09 8.44
CA ALA A 22 23.62 -8.76 8.92
C ALA A 22 22.55 -9.47 8.09
N PHE A 23 22.71 -9.54 6.77
CA PHE A 23 21.79 -10.26 5.89
C PHE A 23 21.77 -11.77 6.18
N ASN A 24 22.94 -12.40 6.34
CA ASN A 24 23.02 -13.82 6.69
C ASN A 24 22.38 -14.12 8.05
N HIS A 25 22.55 -13.23 9.03
CA HIS A 25 21.87 -13.35 10.32
C HIS A 25 20.35 -13.24 10.15
N PHE A 26 19.88 -12.25 9.38
CA PHE A 26 18.47 -12.08 9.06
C PHE A 26 17.86 -13.34 8.43
N LEU A 27 18.50 -13.92 7.40
CA LEU A 27 18.03 -15.15 6.77
C LEU A 27 17.97 -16.34 7.73
N LYS A 28 18.95 -16.47 8.65
CA LYS A 28 18.92 -17.50 9.69
C LYS A 28 17.73 -17.29 10.63
N SER A 29 17.49 -16.06 11.08
CA SER A 29 16.33 -15.73 11.90
C SER A 29 15.03 -16.09 11.20
N LEU A 30 14.89 -15.76 9.91
CA LEU A 30 13.72 -16.13 9.09
C LEU A 30 13.51 -17.64 9.02
N ALA A 31 14.58 -18.42 8.80
CA ALA A 31 14.50 -19.88 8.70
C ALA A 31 13.98 -20.54 9.98
N THR A 32 14.27 -19.94 11.14
CA THR A 32 13.86 -20.44 12.46
C THR A 32 12.61 -19.76 13.01
N PHE A 33 12.02 -18.84 12.26
CA PHE A 33 10.98 -17.97 12.77
C PHE A 33 9.64 -18.70 12.94
N SER A 34 9.06 -18.60 14.14
CA SER A 34 7.68 -19.01 14.42
C SER A 34 7.02 -17.93 15.30
N GLY A 35 6.16 -17.09 14.72
CA GLY A 35 5.49 -16.01 15.48
C GLY A 35 5.13 -14.76 14.66
N ASP A 36 5.11 -13.60 15.34
CA ASP A 36 4.80 -12.28 14.77
C ASP A 36 6.05 -11.58 14.20
N LEU A 37 6.06 -11.37 12.87
CA LEU A 37 7.15 -10.79 12.10
C LEU A 37 7.58 -9.39 12.57
N SER A 38 6.75 -8.67 13.33
CA SER A 38 7.10 -7.37 13.91
C SER A 38 8.39 -7.43 14.76
N SER A 39 8.72 -8.60 15.31
CA SER A 39 9.92 -8.85 16.12
C SER A 39 11.21 -9.08 15.31
N LEU A 40 11.13 -9.29 14.00
CA LEU A 40 12.29 -9.54 13.16
C LEU A 40 12.97 -8.22 12.75
N THR A 41 14.20 -8.03 13.23
CA THR A 41 15.06 -6.92 12.81
C THR A 41 15.51 -7.12 11.37
N CYS A 42 15.12 -6.20 10.49
CA CYS A 42 15.50 -6.19 9.08
C CYS A 42 16.83 -5.41 8.93
N PRO A 43 17.79 -5.90 8.12
CA PRO A 43 19.02 -5.17 7.82
C PRO A 43 18.76 -3.76 7.27
N PRO A 44 19.58 -2.74 7.61
CA PRO A 44 19.35 -1.35 7.22
C PRO A 44 19.17 -1.14 5.71
N PHE A 45 19.92 -1.85 4.86
CA PHE A 45 19.83 -1.71 3.40
C PHE A 45 18.48 -2.18 2.80
N LEU A 46 17.69 -2.96 3.56
CA LEU A 46 16.34 -3.39 3.20
C LEU A 46 15.26 -2.48 3.79
N LEU A 47 15.62 -1.44 4.54
CA LEU A 47 14.67 -0.47 5.09
C LEU A 47 14.44 0.69 4.11
N ALA A 48 13.19 1.11 3.98
CA ALA A 48 12.84 2.34 3.30
C ALA A 48 12.88 3.49 4.32
N PRO A 49 13.37 4.69 3.94
CA PRO A 49 13.41 5.85 4.84
C PRO A 49 12.03 6.53 4.93
N VAL A 50 10.97 5.74 5.04
CA VAL A 50 9.57 6.19 5.00
C VAL A 50 8.77 5.44 6.06
N SER A 51 7.84 6.12 6.71
CA SER A 51 6.91 5.45 7.62
C SER A 51 5.74 4.84 6.84
N LEU A 52 5.26 3.67 7.27
CA LEU A 52 4.11 3.02 6.62
C LEU A 52 2.86 3.90 6.66
N ILE A 53 2.73 4.82 7.63
CA ILE A 53 1.60 5.75 7.72
C ILE A 53 1.47 6.64 6.48
N GLU A 54 2.59 6.93 5.81
CA GLU A 54 2.61 7.77 4.62
C GLU A 54 2.03 7.05 3.40
N TYR A 55 1.92 5.71 3.41
CA TYR A 55 1.48 4.94 2.24
C TYR A 55 0.02 5.19 1.87
N SER A 56 -0.79 5.65 2.81
CA SER A 56 -2.17 6.07 2.53
C SER A 56 -2.25 7.20 1.49
N GLN A 57 -1.18 7.97 1.27
CA GLN A 57 -1.12 8.98 0.21
C GLN A 57 -1.29 8.39 -1.20
N TYR A 58 -0.91 7.11 -1.39
CA TYR A 58 -0.95 6.46 -2.70
C TYR A 58 -2.38 6.19 -3.18
N TRP A 59 -3.37 6.20 -2.28
CA TRP A 59 -4.80 6.15 -2.66
C TRP A 59 -5.20 7.35 -3.52
N THR A 60 -4.47 8.47 -3.44
CA THR A 60 -4.76 9.68 -4.20
C THR A 60 -3.56 10.23 -4.95
N GLN A 61 -2.57 9.39 -5.30
CA GLN A 61 -1.45 9.80 -6.16
C GLN A 61 -1.92 10.29 -7.55
N HIS A 62 -3.12 9.86 -7.97
CA HIS A 62 -3.83 10.38 -9.14
C HIS A 62 -5.10 11.13 -8.70
N PRO A 63 -4.99 12.40 -8.24
CA PRO A 63 -6.15 13.21 -7.85
C PRO A 63 -7.16 13.41 -8.98
N ASP A 64 -6.68 13.44 -10.22
CA ASP A 64 -7.47 13.52 -11.45
C ASP A 64 -8.41 12.31 -11.61
N LEU A 65 -7.90 11.10 -11.38
CA LEU A 65 -8.69 9.86 -11.44
C LEU A 65 -9.61 9.72 -10.23
N PHE A 66 -9.15 10.13 -9.04
CA PHE A 66 -9.97 10.14 -7.83
C PHE A 66 -11.19 11.05 -8.01
N ALA A 67 -10.98 12.30 -8.40
CA ALA A 67 -12.06 13.27 -8.65
C ALA A 67 -12.90 12.89 -9.88
N ALA A 68 -12.38 12.12 -10.83
CA ALA A 68 -13.14 11.70 -12.01
C ALA A 68 -14.32 10.76 -11.67
N ILE A 69 -14.33 10.13 -10.49
CA ILE A 69 -15.42 9.23 -10.05
C ILE A 69 -16.77 9.96 -10.00
N THR A 70 -16.79 11.26 -9.71
CA THR A 70 -18.04 12.04 -9.57
C THR A 70 -18.60 12.54 -10.90
N LYS A 71 -17.82 12.46 -11.98
CA LYS A 71 -18.14 13.10 -13.27
C LYS A 71 -19.28 12.40 -14.04
N PRO A 72 -19.33 11.05 -14.13
CA PRO A 72 -20.40 10.39 -14.86
C PRO A 72 -21.76 10.50 -14.16
N GLU A 73 -22.82 10.71 -14.94
CA GLU A 73 -24.21 10.70 -14.45
C GLU A 73 -24.77 9.28 -14.32
N ASP A 74 -24.35 8.37 -15.20
CA ASP A 74 -24.75 6.97 -15.15
C ASP A 74 -24.02 6.22 -14.01
N PRO A 75 -24.74 5.48 -13.14
CA PRO A 75 -24.11 4.74 -12.03
C PRO A 75 -23.11 3.67 -12.47
N VAL A 76 -23.32 3.02 -13.61
CA VAL A 76 -22.40 2.00 -14.12
C VAL A 76 -21.12 2.67 -14.61
N GLU A 77 -21.22 3.81 -15.30
CA GLU A 77 -20.04 4.59 -15.71
C GLU A 77 -19.26 5.12 -14.50
N ARG A 78 -19.93 5.53 -13.42
CA ARG A 78 -19.24 5.89 -12.15
C ARG A 78 -18.54 4.71 -11.53
N MET A 79 -19.16 3.53 -11.50
CA MET A 79 -18.50 2.31 -11.02
C MET A 79 -17.26 1.98 -11.86
N LEU A 80 -17.32 2.15 -13.18
CA LEU A 80 -16.14 1.98 -14.04
C LEU A 80 -15.04 3.00 -13.73
N ALA A 81 -15.39 4.26 -13.47
CA ALA A 81 -14.45 5.29 -13.04
C ALA A 81 -13.81 4.95 -11.68
N PHE A 82 -14.62 4.45 -10.73
CA PHE A 82 -14.14 3.96 -9.44
C PHE A 82 -13.14 2.82 -9.61
N VAL A 83 -13.47 1.80 -10.42
CA VAL A 83 -12.58 0.66 -10.68
C VAL A 83 -11.27 1.13 -11.34
N LYS A 84 -11.34 2.08 -12.28
CA LYS A 84 -10.15 2.67 -12.91
C LYS A 84 -9.25 3.36 -11.89
N TRP A 85 -9.82 4.20 -11.01
CA TRP A 85 -9.09 4.82 -9.91
C TRP A 85 -8.49 3.77 -8.96
N TYR A 86 -9.27 2.75 -8.56
CA TYR A 86 -8.82 1.73 -7.64
C TYR A 86 -7.62 0.94 -8.17
N ILE A 87 -7.65 0.52 -9.45
CA ILE A 87 -6.52 -0.17 -10.09
C ILE A 87 -5.29 0.75 -10.17
N SER A 88 -5.49 2.04 -10.46
CA SER A 88 -4.41 3.03 -10.46
C SER A 88 -3.80 3.20 -9.06
N ALA A 89 -4.61 3.26 -8.00
CA ALA A 89 -4.14 3.32 -6.62
C ALA A 89 -3.38 2.05 -6.19
N LEU A 90 -3.78 0.86 -6.67
CA LEU A 90 -3.01 -0.37 -6.45
C LEU A 90 -1.63 -0.30 -7.14
N ASN A 91 -1.57 0.25 -8.37
CA ASN A 91 -0.31 0.45 -9.05
C ASN A 91 0.61 1.42 -8.30
N ALA A 92 0.07 2.56 -7.85
CA ALA A 92 0.74 3.53 -6.99
C ALA A 92 1.32 2.88 -5.72
N SER A 93 0.46 2.15 -5.01
CA SER A 93 0.77 1.58 -3.70
C SER A 93 1.74 0.41 -3.73
N PHE A 94 1.77 -0.38 -4.81
CA PHE A 94 2.49 -1.66 -4.81
C PHE A 94 3.50 -1.82 -5.95
N SER A 95 3.51 -0.92 -6.94
CA SER A 95 4.41 -1.01 -8.09
C SER A 95 5.17 0.29 -8.34
N SER A 96 4.52 1.37 -8.76
CA SER A 96 5.19 2.56 -9.31
C SER A 96 5.96 3.38 -8.27
N ARG A 97 5.66 3.22 -6.97
CA ARG A 97 6.47 3.82 -5.89
C ARG A 97 7.89 3.27 -5.81
N VAL A 98 8.14 2.06 -6.31
CA VAL A 98 9.48 1.47 -6.35
C VAL A 98 10.20 2.01 -7.59
N PRO A 99 11.30 2.76 -7.44
CA PRO A 99 12.01 3.31 -8.58
C PRO A 99 12.46 2.23 -9.57
N PRO A 100 12.51 2.53 -10.89
CA PRO A 100 13.00 1.57 -11.87
C PRO A 100 14.42 1.08 -11.53
N GLY A 101 14.58 -0.24 -11.43
CA GLY A 101 15.87 -0.86 -11.06
C GLY A 101 16.07 -1.06 -9.56
N GLU A 102 15.17 -0.55 -8.72
CA GLU A 102 15.15 -0.80 -7.28
C GLU A 102 14.19 -1.94 -6.89
N TRP A 103 14.31 -2.36 -5.62
CA TRP A 103 13.54 -3.43 -5.02
C TRP A 103 12.67 -2.90 -3.88
N GLU A 104 11.68 -3.69 -3.49
CA GLU A 104 10.84 -3.37 -2.35
C GLU A 104 11.69 -3.19 -1.08
N LYS A 105 11.30 -2.26 -0.21
CA LYS A 105 12.00 -2.06 1.05
C LYS A 105 10.96 -2.01 2.17
N LYS A 106 11.32 -2.52 3.34
CA LYS A 106 10.44 -2.52 4.51
C LYS A 106 10.31 -1.08 5.03
N PRO A 107 9.12 -0.47 5.02
CA PRO A 107 8.92 0.84 5.65
C PRO A 107 9.05 0.73 7.17
N PHE A 108 9.24 1.87 7.84
CA PHE A 108 9.20 1.91 9.30
C PHE A 108 7.79 1.58 9.81
N ASN A 109 7.73 0.77 10.87
CA ASN A 109 6.47 0.47 11.55
C ASN A 109 6.07 1.73 12.37
N PRO A 110 4.90 2.34 12.11
CA PRO A 110 4.55 3.59 12.76
C PRO A 110 4.33 3.39 14.27
N VAL A 111 4.69 4.39 15.06
CA VAL A 111 4.44 4.39 16.50
C VAL A 111 2.98 4.75 16.80
N LEU A 112 2.41 4.29 17.92
CA LEU A 112 1.04 4.66 18.30
C LEU A 112 0.90 6.18 18.39
N GLY A 113 -0.13 6.73 17.73
CA GLY A 113 -0.40 8.16 17.69
C GLY A 113 0.46 8.94 16.69
N GLU A 114 1.31 8.27 15.90
CA GLU A 114 1.98 8.90 14.76
C GLU A 114 0.94 9.45 13.79
N ARG A 115 1.23 10.62 13.20
CA ARG A 115 0.31 11.34 12.31
C ARG A 115 1.01 11.78 11.05
N TYR A 116 0.29 11.70 9.95
CA TYR A 116 0.73 12.20 8.66
C TYR A 116 -0.38 13.03 8.01
N LYS A 117 0.01 14.17 7.45
CA LYS A 117 -0.89 15.08 6.73
C LYS A 117 -0.21 15.60 5.48
N MET A 118 -0.92 15.60 4.36
CA MET A 118 -0.52 16.24 3.11
C MET A 118 -1.72 16.79 2.37
N THR A 119 -1.46 17.62 1.36
CA THR A 119 -2.45 18.07 0.38
C THR A 119 -1.88 17.86 -1.03
N TRP A 120 -2.60 17.16 -1.90
CA TRP A 120 -2.30 17.09 -3.32
C TRP A 120 -2.85 18.36 -3.97
N ASP A 121 -2.01 19.03 -4.76
CA ASP A 121 -2.45 20.15 -5.58
C ASP A 121 -3.46 19.69 -6.64
N ALA A 122 -4.29 20.63 -7.09
CA ALA A 122 -5.28 20.35 -8.13
C ALA A 122 -4.58 19.99 -9.46
N ILE A 123 -4.85 18.79 -9.96
CA ILE A 123 -4.43 18.32 -11.29
C ILE A 123 -5.66 18.21 -12.19
N GLU A 124 -5.62 18.76 -13.40
CA GLU A 124 -6.70 18.64 -14.40
C GLU A 124 -8.10 18.99 -13.86
N GLY A 125 -8.19 20.00 -13.00
CA GLY A 125 -9.45 20.46 -12.41
C GLY A 125 -10.04 19.54 -11.32
N SER A 126 -9.26 18.60 -10.79
CA SER A 126 -9.65 17.74 -9.65
C SER A 126 -9.92 18.51 -8.36
N GLY A 127 -9.37 19.71 -8.22
CA GLY A 127 -9.34 20.42 -6.94
C GLY A 127 -8.31 19.83 -5.96
N PRO A 128 -7.94 20.56 -4.91
CA PRO A 128 -7.00 20.07 -3.90
C PRO A 128 -7.59 18.87 -3.15
N THR A 129 -6.75 17.90 -2.81
CA THR A 129 -7.16 16.70 -2.06
C THR A 129 -6.32 16.57 -0.80
N ASP A 130 -6.95 16.69 0.37
CA ASP A 130 -6.29 16.54 1.66
C ASP A 130 -6.27 15.08 2.10
N VAL A 131 -5.15 14.64 2.68
CA VAL A 131 -4.98 13.30 3.25
C VAL A 131 -4.52 13.45 4.69
N PHE A 132 -5.21 12.75 5.60
CA PHE A 132 -4.92 12.69 7.02
C PHE A 132 -4.82 11.24 7.46
N CYS A 133 -3.78 10.89 8.18
CA CYS A 133 -3.56 9.54 8.69
C CYS A 133 -3.15 9.59 10.16
N GLU A 134 -3.57 8.59 10.94
CA GLU A 134 -3.14 8.37 12.31
C GLU A 134 -2.91 6.89 12.55
N GLN A 135 -1.80 6.54 13.20
CA GLN A 135 -1.57 5.19 13.70
C GLN A 135 -2.41 5.00 14.96
N VAL A 136 -3.58 4.37 14.82
CA VAL A 136 -4.56 4.21 15.90
C VAL A 136 -4.32 2.98 16.77
N SER A 137 -3.47 2.04 16.31
CA SER A 137 -3.05 0.87 17.08
C SER A 137 -1.65 0.41 16.67
N HIS A 138 -0.86 -0.12 17.61
CA HIS A 138 0.48 -0.66 17.35
C HIS A 138 0.54 -2.20 17.47
N HIS A 139 -0.26 -2.81 18.35
CA HIS A 139 -0.35 -4.26 18.52
C HIS A 139 -1.82 -4.71 18.59
N PRO A 140 -2.45 -5.09 17.45
CA PRO A 140 -1.88 -5.14 16.10
C PRO A 140 -1.73 -3.75 15.44
N PRO A 141 -0.87 -3.57 14.43
CA PRO A 141 -0.71 -2.30 13.74
C PRO A 141 -1.95 -1.96 12.92
N VAL A 142 -2.51 -0.77 13.14
CA VAL A 142 -3.64 -0.22 12.39
C VAL A 142 -3.44 1.27 12.13
N THR A 143 -3.56 1.67 10.87
CA THR A 143 -3.58 3.06 10.41
C THR A 143 -5.01 3.43 10.03
N GLY A 144 -5.57 4.44 10.69
CA GLY A 144 -6.79 5.10 10.24
C GLY A 144 -6.45 6.24 9.29
N PHE A 145 -7.30 6.49 8.29
CA PHE A 145 -7.13 7.62 7.38
C PHE A 145 -8.46 8.26 6.97
N TYR A 146 -8.36 9.56 6.69
CA TYR A 146 -9.41 10.40 6.17
C TYR A 146 -8.87 11.21 5.00
N ILE A 147 -9.55 11.14 3.87
CA ILE A 147 -9.19 11.83 2.64
C ILE A 147 -10.40 12.62 2.18
N HIS A 148 -10.20 13.87 1.79
CA HIS A 148 -11.30 14.78 1.47
C HIS A 148 -10.94 15.70 0.31
N ASN A 149 -11.92 15.91 -0.57
CA ASN A 149 -11.85 16.86 -1.68
C ASN A 149 -13.17 17.65 -1.75
N ASP A 150 -13.12 18.91 -1.33
CA ASP A 150 -14.27 19.82 -1.28
C ASP A 150 -14.87 20.15 -2.65
N GLN A 151 -14.02 20.25 -3.67
CA GLN A 151 -14.43 20.64 -5.01
C GLN A 151 -15.13 19.48 -5.73
N ALA A 152 -14.58 18.27 -5.61
CA ALA A 152 -15.16 17.04 -6.14
C ALA A 152 -16.32 16.51 -5.29
N LYS A 153 -16.53 17.05 -4.07
CA LYS A 153 -17.59 16.62 -3.13
C LYS A 153 -17.41 15.16 -2.72
N MET A 154 -16.17 14.81 -2.39
CA MET A 154 -15.77 13.44 -2.08
C MET A 154 -15.09 13.32 -0.73
N THR A 155 -15.40 12.25 -0.02
CA THR A 155 -14.62 11.80 1.14
C THR A 155 -14.30 10.33 1.01
N LEU A 156 -13.16 9.94 1.57
CA LEU A 156 -12.73 8.56 1.67
C LEU A 156 -12.23 8.33 3.10
N ASN A 157 -12.94 7.46 3.82
CA ASN A 157 -12.68 7.11 5.20
C ASN A 157 -12.28 5.64 5.23
N GLY A 158 -11.22 5.29 5.95
CA GLY A 158 -10.83 3.88 6.02
C GLY A 158 -9.83 3.61 7.12
N TYR A 159 -9.51 2.32 7.25
CA TYR A 159 -8.39 1.89 8.05
C TYR A 159 -7.75 0.67 7.41
N THR A 160 -6.43 0.56 7.57
CA THR A 160 -5.63 -0.56 7.11
C THR A 160 -4.86 -1.14 8.28
N GLY A 161 -4.82 -2.47 8.34
CA GLY A 161 -3.96 -3.25 9.21
C GLY A 161 -3.35 -4.39 8.43
N GLN A 162 -2.30 -4.99 8.97
CA GLN A 162 -1.57 -6.06 8.30
C GLN A 162 -1.40 -7.25 9.23
N LYS A 163 -1.68 -8.45 8.71
CA LYS A 163 -1.30 -9.71 9.33
C LYS A 163 -0.31 -10.40 8.42
N THR A 164 0.87 -10.69 8.95
CA THR A 164 1.96 -11.24 8.14
C THR A 164 2.32 -12.65 8.61
N HIS A 165 2.63 -13.53 7.67
CA HIS A 165 3.10 -14.88 7.92
C HIS A 165 4.01 -15.35 6.78
N PHE A 166 4.89 -16.31 7.06
CA PHE A 166 5.73 -16.91 6.00
C PHE A 166 5.03 -18.11 5.35
N ALA A 167 5.08 -18.17 4.03
CA ALA A 167 4.69 -19.32 3.23
C ALA A 167 5.89 -19.74 2.38
N SER A 168 6.56 -20.83 2.79
CA SER A 168 7.83 -21.28 2.21
C SER A 168 8.89 -20.18 2.20
N ALA A 169 9.36 -19.76 1.02
CA ALA A 169 10.40 -18.74 0.87
C ALA A 169 9.84 -17.30 0.73
N SER A 170 8.53 -17.10 0.89
CA SER A 170 7.86 -15.81 0.68
C SER A 170 7.11 -15.37 1.92
N MET A 171 6.93 -14.06 2.08
CA MET A 171 6.14 -13.48 3.16
C MET A 171 4.78 -13.09 2.62
N VAL A 172 3.72 -13.67 3.17
CA VAL A 172 2.33 -13.29 2.88
C VAL A 172 1.91 -12.22 3.88
N CYS A 173 1.21 -11.21 3.39
CA CYS A 173 0.63 -10.13 4.17
C CYS A 173 -0.84 -10.01 3.79
N ASP A 174 -1.70 -10.43 4.71
CA ASP A 174 -3.14 -10.26 4.62
C ASP A 174 -3.46 -8.82 5.05
N GLN A 175 -3.99 -8.04 4.11
CA GLN A 175 -4.49 -6.72 4.42
C GLN A 175 -5.85 -6.83 5.09
N VAL A 176 -5.96 -6.26 6.28
CA VAL A 176 -7.20 -6.19 7.05
C VAL A 176 -7.70 -4.76 7.02
N GLY A 177 -9.00 -4.60 6.82
CA GLY A 177 -9.64 -3.29 6.83
C GLY A 177 -10.49 -3.06 5.60
N GLN A 178 -11.05 -1.88 5.54
CA GLN A 178 -11.95 -1.47 4.49
C GLN A 178 -11.98 0.04 4.40
N SER A 179 -12.40 0.52 3.23
CA SER A 179 -12.57 1.91 2.92
C SER A 179 -13.98 2.19 2.45
N LEU A 180 -14.51 3.33 2.86
CA LEU A 180 -15.78 3.87 2.41
C LEU A 180 -15.51 5.19 1.70
N LEU A 181 -15.69 5.19 0.39
CA LEU A 181 -15.73 6.40 -0.42
C LEU A 181 -17.17 6.88 -0.54
N THR A 182 -17.40 8.16 -0.28
CA THR A 182 -18.72 8.80 -0.31
C THR A 182 -18.73 9.96 -1.29
N LEU A 183 -19.69 9.95 -2.21
CA LEU A 183 -20.03 11.07 -3.08
C LEU A 183 -21.12 11.90 -2.40
N GLN A 184 -20.75 13.07 -1.87
CA GLN A 184 -21.60 13.86 -0.98
C GLN A 184 -22.87 14.39 -1.67
N ASP A 185 -22.77 14.73 -2.95
CA ASP A 185 -23.90 15.28 -3.72
C ASP A 185 -24.95 14.23 -4.12
N ARG A 186 -24.63 12.94 -3.99
CA ARG A 186 -25.48 11.83 -4.47
C ARG A 186 -25.89 10.84 -3.38
N ASP A 187 -25.43 11.03 -2.14
CA ASP A 187 -25.55 10.03 -1.05
C ASP A 187 -25.13 8.62 -1.52
N GLU A 188 -24.10 8.56 -2.37
CA GLU A 188 -23.61 7.33 -2.98
C GLU A 188 -22.32 6.87 -2.31
N HIS A 189 -22.23 5.56 -2.05
CA HIS A 189 -21.15 4.98 -1.28
C HIS A 189 -20.52 3.78 -1.98
N TYR A 190 -19.20 3.70 -1.91
CA TYR A 190 -18.41 2.59 -2.41
C TYR A 190 -17.62 2.01 -1.23
N LEU A 191 -18.04 0.83 -0.77
CA LEU A 191 -17.31 0.05 0.22
C LEU A 191 -16.34 -0.88 -0.51
N TYR A 192 -15.05 -0.78 -0.19
CA TYR A 192 -14.05 -1.64 -0.81
C TYR A 192 -13.04 -2.19 0.18
N THR A 193 -12.46 -3.33 -0.21
CA THR A 193 -11.43 -4.06 0.54
C THR A 193 -10.10 -4.02 -0.20
N TYR A 194 -9.04 -4.50 0.45
CA TYR A 194 -7.68 -4.50 -0.09
C TYR A 194 -7.26 -5.94 -0.45
N PRO A 195 -6.44 -6.12 -1.50
CA PRO A 195 -5.95 -7.45 -1.85
C PRO A 195 -4.92 -7.91 -0.83
N SER A 196 -4.72 -9.22 -0.74
CA SER A 196 -3.55 -9.75 -0.02
C SER A 196 -2.30 -9.53 -0.86
N LEU A 197 -1.13 -9.53 -0.23
CA LEU A 197 0.13 -9.35 -0.94
C LEU A 197 1.14 -10.41 -0.51
N THR A 198 1.91 -10.89 -1.48
CA THR A 198 3.03 -11.80 -1.23
C THR A 198 4.33 -11.09 -1.60
N VAL A 199 5.26 -11.05 -0.66
CA VAL A 199 6.61 -10.53 -0.86
C VAL A 199 7.54 -11.69 -1.16
N HIS A 200 7.99 -11.74 -2.40
CA HIS A 200 8.96 -12.70 -2.91
C HIS A 200 10.38 -12.13 -2.83
N GLY A 201 11.39 -12.91 -3.24
CA GLY A 201 12.75 -12.40 -3.47
C GLY A 201 13.56 -12.03 -2.22
N ILE A 202 13.02 -12.19 -1.01
CA ILE A 202 13.69 -11.88 0.27
C ILE A 202 15.03 -12.61 0.39
N TRP A 203 15.06 -13.92 0.13
CA TRP A 203 16.28 -14.75 0.18
C TRP A 203 17.34 -14.36 -0.85
N LYS A 204 16.93 -13.64 -1.89
CA LYS A 204 17.77 -13.18 -3.00
C LYS A 204 18.19 -11.71 -2.87
N ALA A 205 17.86 -11.07 -1.73
CA ALA A 205 18.08 -9.65 -1.48
C ALA A 205 17.46 -8.72 -2.55
N ALA A 206 16.40 -9.19 -3.21
CA ALA A 206 15.71 -8.50 -4.29
C ALA A 206 14.19 -8.62 -4.09
N PRO A 207 13.65 -8.13 -2.96
CA PRO A 207 12.24 -8.32 -2.65
C PRO A 207 11.32 -7.58 -3.63
N TYR A 208 10.18 -8.18 -3.93
CA TYR A 208 9.13 -7.57 -4.74
C TYR A 208 7.75 -8.05 -4.31
N VAL A 209 6.75 -7.20 -4.54
CA VAL A 209 5.35 -7.47 -4.20
C VAL A 209 4.62 -8.10 -5.37
N GLU A 210 3.85 -9.14 -5.08
CA GLU A 210 2.81 -9.68 -5.94
C GLU A 210 1.45 -9.53 -5.24
N LEU A 211 0.45 -9.02 -5.95
CA LEU A 211 -0.92 -8.96 -5.44
C LEU A 211 -1.59 -10.32 -5.59
N THR A 212 -2.26 -10.76 -4.54
CA THR A 212 -2.89 -12.08 -4.43
C THR A 212 -4.28 -11.98 -3.80
N GLY A 213 -5.06 -13.06 -3.86
CA GLY A 213 -6.41 -13.09 -3.29
C GLY A 213 -7.41 -12.28 -4.10
N THR A 214 -8.36 -11.64 -3.44
CA THR A 214 -9.48 -10.92 -4.08
C THR A 214 -9.81 -9.65 -3.31
N SER A 215 -10.07 -8.58 -4.06
CA SER A 215 -10.70 -7.36 -3.54
C SER A 215 -12.14 -7.31 -3.98
N TYR A 216 -13.00 -6.81 -3.08
CA TYR A 216 -14.41 -6.54 -3.35
C TYR A 216 -14.65 -5.04 -3.37
N ILE A 217 -15.52 -4.62 -4.29
CA ILE A 217 -16.05 -3.26 -4.39
C ILE A 217 -17.57 -3.42 -4.42
N GLN A 218 -18.25 -2.81 -3.46
CA GLN A 218 -19.71 -2.82 -3.35
C GLN A 218 -20.23 -1.38 -3.37
N SER A 219 -21.11 -1.08 -4.32
CA SER A 219 -21.95 0.11 -4.31
C SER A 219 -23.38 -0.25 -3.89
N ARG A 220 -24.17 0.72 -3.44
CA ARG A 220 -25.62 0.55 -3.24
C ARG A 220 -26.41 0.46 -4.55
N THR A 221 -25.83 0.95 -5.65
CA THR A 221 -26.42 1.01 -6.99
C THR A 221 -26.22 -0.29 -7.76
#